data_AF-A0A0R1V181-F1
#
_entry.id   AF-A0A0R1V181-F1
#
_cell.length_a   1.000
_cell.length_b   1.000
_cell.length_c   1.000
_cell.angle_alpha   90.00
_cell.angle_beta   90.00
_cell.angle_gamma   90.00
#
_symmetry.space_group_name_H-M   'P 1'
#
loop_
_entity.id
_entity.type
_entity.pdbx_description
1 polymer ?
#
loop_
_entity_poly.entity_id
_entity_poly.type
_entity_poly.pdbx_seq_one_letter_code
_entity_poly.pdbx_strand_id
1 'polypeptide(L)'
;MSFDYGSAVIAQLGLDEHKLTEQDANRLDSIIAVAEYQLAFKLGLDINEGDQQLEALAHVVVGVAVKRWNRFKNEGMASYSQEGESITYENDDFAEYDDDISEWKRRNGQSVMLTVDPYRKREQS
;
A
#
# COMPACT_ATOMS: atom_id res chain seq x y z
N MET A 1 16.92 -1.67 12.57
CA MET A 1 16.61 -2.90 11.81
C MET A 1 15.39 -2.55 11.00
N SER A 2 15.48 -2.55 9.67
CA SER A 2 14.34 -2.19 8.83
C SER A 2 13.36 -3.36 8.77
N PHE A 3 12.06 -3.06 8.60
CA PHE A 3 11.03 -4.08 8.47
C PHE A 3 11.16 -4.85 7.16
N ASP A 4 11.21 -6.18 7.23
CA ASP A 4 11.27 -7.03 6.05
C ASP A 4 9.85 -7.40 5.56
N TYR A 5 9.36 -6.62 4.59
CA TYR A 5 8.06 -6.86 3.96
C TYR A 5 7.99 -8.16 3.18
N GLY A 6 9.08 -8.57 2.53
CA GLY A 6 9.12 -9.78 1.70
C GLY A 6 8.85 -11.02 2.54
N SER A 7 9.65 -11.18 3.61
CA SER A 7 9.46 -12.29 4.56
C SER A 7 8.07 -12.28 5.20
N ALA A 8 7.54 -11.11 5.55
CA ALA A 8 6.22 -10.98 6.15
C ALA A 8 5.10 -11.44 5.20
N VAL A 9 5.16 -11.03 3.92
CA VAL A 9 4.18 -11.44 2.90
C VAL A 9 4.28 -12.94 2.62
N ILE A 10 5.50 -13.49 2.47
CA ILE A 10 5.74 -14.92 2.26
C ILE A 10 5.14 -15.74 3.42
N ALA A 11 5.39 -15.32 4.66
CA ALA A 11 4.87 -15.98 5.85
C ALA A 11 3.33 -15.95 5.89
N GLN A 12 2.70 -14.81 5.56
CA GLN A 12 1.24 -14.67 5.56
C GLN A 12 0.56 -15.46 4.45
N LEU A 13 1.23 -15.65 3.31
CA LEU A 13 0.77 -16.53 2.23
C LEU A 13 1.04 -18.02 2.50
N GLY A 14 1.81 -18.35 3.54
CA GLY A 14 2.22 -19.73 3.83
C GLY A 14 3.12 -20.32 2.75
N LEU A 15 3.87 -19.48 2.03
CA LEU A 15 4.79 -19.91 0.98
C LEU A 15 6.13 -20.33 1.58
N ASP A 16 6.79 -21.28 0.91
CA ASP A 16 8.16 -21.67 1.21
C ASP A 16 9.09 -20.80 0.37
N GLU A 17 9.88 -19.96 1.03
CA GLU A 17 10.79 -19.02 0.36
C GLU A 17 11.73 -19.72 -0.62
N HIS A 18 12.21 -20.92 -0.28
CA HIS A 18 13.12 -21.70 -1.11
C HIS A 18 12.46 -22.28 -2.37
N LYS A 19 11.13 -22.18 -2.49
CA LYS A 19 10.36 -22.64 -3.66
C LYS A 19 9.94 -21.49 -4.58
N LEU A 20 10.18 -20.24 -4.19
CA LEU A 20 9.92 -19.09 -5.04
C LEU A 20 10.93 -19.06 -6.18
N THR A 21 10.44 -18.90 -7.40
CA THR A 21 11.32 -18.65 -8.55
C THR A 21 11.86 -17.22 -8.49
N GLU A 22 12.95 -16.94 -9.21
CA GLU A 22 13.46 -15.57 -9.37
C GLU A 22 12.38 -14.63 -9.93
N GLN A 23 11.53 -15.13 -10.84
CA GLN A 23 10.41 -14.37 -11.38
C GLN A 23 9.35 -14.07 -10.30
N ASP A 24 9.03 -15.05 -9.44
CA ASP A 24 8.10 -14.85 -8.33
C ASP A 24 8.64 -13.82 -7.33
N ALA A 25 9.94 -13.89 -7.00
CA ALA A 25 10.60 -12.93 -6.11
C ALA A 25 10.57 -11.50 -6.67
N ASN A 26 11.04 -11.30 -7.91
CA ASN A 26 11.02 -9.99 -8.57
C ASN A 26 9.60 -9.40 -8.67
N ARG A 27 8.60 -10.27 -8.86
CA ARG A 27 7.20 -9.86 -8.92
C ARG A 27 6.67 -9.44 -7.55
N LEU A 28 7.00 -10.19 -6.50
CA LEU A 28 6.64 -9.87 -5.13
C LEU A 28 7.25 -8.53 -4.72
N ASP A 29 8.54 -8.33 -5.00
CA ASP A 29 9.24 -7.07 -4.73
C ASP A 29 8.55 -5.88 -5.41
N SER A 30 8.17 -6.05 -6.68
CA SER A 30 7.44 -5.01 -7.42
C SER A 30 6.07 -4.70 -6.81
N ILE A 31 5.36 -5.72 -6.32
CA ILE A 31 4.05 -5.55 -5.67
C ILE A 31 4.21 -4.77 -4.35
N ILE A 32 5.21 -5.11 -3.55
CA ILE A 32 5.53 -4.45 -2.28
C ILE A 32 5.90 -3.00 -2.55
N ALA A 33 6.84 -2.73 -3.45
CA ALA A 33 7.28 -1.37 -3.76
C ALA A 33 6.12 -0.47 -4.19
N VAL A 34 5.22 -0.96 -5.05
CA VAL A 34 4.03 -0.20 -5.47
C VAL A 34 3.06 0.03 -4.30
N ALA A 35 2.91 -0.94 -3.39
CA ALA A 35 2.09 -0.76 -2.19
C ALA A 35 2.68 0.29 -1.24
N GLU A 36 4.00 0.29 -1.03
CA GLU A 36 4.72 1.30 -0.24
C GLU A 36 4.54 2.71 -0.82
N TYR A 37 4.77 2.87 -2.13
CA TYR A 37 4.58 4.18 -2.80
C TYR A 37 3.15 4.69 -2.68
N GLN A 38 2.15 3.81 -2.84
CA GLN A 38 0.75 4.21 -2.71
C GLN A 38 0.38 4.55 -1.28
N LEU A 39 0.91 3.82 -0.29
CA LEU A 39 0.73 4.16 1.10
C LEU A 39 1.39 5.51 1.42
N ALA A 40 2.65 5.72 1.03
CA ALA A 40 3.35 6.99 1.21
C ALA A 40 2.59 8.16 0.59
N PHE A 41 2.09 8.00 -0.64
CA PHE A 41 1.24 8.98 -1.30
C PHE A 41 -0.06 9.23 -0.52
N LYS A 42 -0.75 8.16 -0.09
CA LYS A 42 -1.96 8.29 0.74
C LYS A 42 -1.65 9.03 2.04
N LEU A 43 -0.50 8.81 2.68
CA LEU A 43 -0.08 9.49 3.91
C LEU A 43 0.39 10.93 3.69
N GLY A 44 0.66 11.34 2.45
CA GLY A 44 1.20 12.66 2.11
C GLY A 44 2.69 12.82 2.43
N LEU A 45 3.44 11.71 2.40
CA LEU A 45 4.88 11.67 2.67
C LEU A 45 5.69 11.88 1.39
N ASP A 46 6.90 12.42 1.54
CA ASP A 46 7.90 12.35 0.48
C ASP A 46 8.39 10.91 0.32
N ILE A 47 8.58 10.49 -0.93
CA ILE A 47 9.01 9.13 -1.28
C ILE A 47 10.40 8.77 -0.74
N ASN A 48 11.19 9.74 -0.28
CA ASN A 48 12.54 9.54 0.26
C ASN A 48 12.63 9.66 1.79
N GLU A 49 11.54 10.03 2.48
CA GLU A 49 11.56 10.34 3.93
C GLU A 49 10.51 9.55 4.74
N GLY A 50 9.84 8.57 4.11
CA GLY A 50 8.68 7.87 4.66
C GLY A 50 8.93 6.54 5.38
N ASP A 51 10.18 6.07 5.48
CA ASP A 51 10.48 4.69 5.90
C ASP A 51 9.89 4.33 7.27
N GLN A 52 10.09 5.18 8.28
CA GLN A 52 9.60 4.90 9.65
C GLN A 52 8.07 4.91 9.73
N GLN A 53 7.42 5.74 8.92
CA GLN A 53 5.98 5.90 8.86
C GLN A 53 5.33 4.72 8.12
N LEU A 54 5.98 4.24 7.05
CA LEU A 54 5.60 3.02 6.35
C LEU A 54 5.74 1.82 7.29
N GLU A 55 6.84 1.72 8.03
CA GLU A 55 7.04 0.65 9.03
C GLU A 55 5.94 0.65 10.12
N ALA A 56 5.51 1.83 10.57
CA ALA A 56 4.42 1.95 11.56
C ALA A 56 3.07 1.43 11.03
N LEU A 57 2.88 1.45 9.71
CA LEU A 57 1.72 0.91 9.00
C LEU A 57 2.09 -0.32 8.17
N ALA A 58 3.10 -1.09 8.59
CA ALA A 58 3.59 -2.21 7.79
C ALA A 58 2.51 -3.25 7.50
N HIS A 59 1.56 -3.45 8.43
CA HIS A 59 0.41 -4.33 8.23
C HIS A 59 -0.46 -3.94 7.03
N VAL A 60 -0.56 -2.64 6.69
CA VAL A 60 -1.28 -2.14 5.52
C VAL A 60 -0.55 -2.57 4.24
N VAL A 61 0.77 -2.35 4.18
CA VAL A 61 1.60 -2.74 3.02
C VAL A 61 1.54 -4.26 2.81
N VAL A 62 1.76 -5.04 3.88
CA VAL A 62 1.72 -6.51 3.82
C VAL A 62 0.34 -6.99 3.36
N GLY A 63 -0.75 -6.48 3.94
CA GLY A 63 -2.11 -6.87 3.57
C GLY A 63 -2.47 -6.56 2.12
N VAL A 64 -2.11 -5.36 1.63
CA VAL A 64 -2.28 -4.98 0.23
C VAL A 64 -1.45 -5.88 -0.69
N ALA A 65 -0.19 -6.15 -0.34
CA ALA A 65 0.70 -6.99 -1.12
C ALA A 65 0.19 -8.44 -1.24
N VAL A 66 -0.30 -9.01 -0.13
CA VAL A 66 -0.93 -10.35 -0.09
C VAL A 66 -2.13 -10.42 -1.05
N LYS A 67 -3.03 -9.44 -1.02
CA LYS A 67 -4.19 -9.39 -1.94
C LYS A 67 -3.77 -9.31 -3.39
N ARG A 68 -2.82 -8.43 -3.71
CA ARG A 68 -2.27 -8.24 -5.07
C ARG A 68 -1.60 -9.50 -5.59
N TRP A 69 -0.82 -10.16 -4.74
CA TRP A 69 -0.18 -11.42 -5.06
C TRP A 69 -1.21 -12.49 -5.41
N ASN A 70 -2.23 -12.66 -4.57
CA ASN A 70 -3.30 -13.63 -4.80
C ASN A 70 -4.08 -13.35 -6.08
N ARG A 71 -4.43 -12.09 -6.35
CA ARG A 71 -5.07 -11.68 -7.61
C ARG A 71 -4.19 -12.02 -8.80
N PHE A 72 -2.90 -11.69 -8.76
CA PHE A 72 -1.96 -12.00 -9.84
C PHE A 72 -1.82 -13.51 -10.11
N LYS A 73 -1.65 -14.33 -9.07
CA LYS A 73 -1.56 -15.79 -9.25
C LYS A 73 -2.88 -16.37 -9.77
N ASN A 74 -4.02 -15.80 -9.37
CA ASN A 74 -5.34 -16.19 -9.89
C ASN A 74 -5.57 -15.74 -11.34
N GLU A 75 -5.07 -14.57 -11.78
CA GLU A 75 -5.15 -14.11 -13.18
C GLU A 75 -4.34 -15.00 -14.14
N GLY A 76 -3.19 -15.50 -13.70
CA GLY A 76 -2.40 -16.50 -14.43
C GLY A 76 -3.10 -17.85 -14.57
N MET A 77 -3.95 -18.22 -13.59
CA MET A 77 -4.78 -19.43 -13.62
C MET A 77 -6.10 -19.23 -14.39
N ALA A 78 -6.68 -18.02 -14.35
CA ALA A 78 -7.93 -17.67 -15.04
C ALA A 78 -7.78 -17.64 -16.57
N SER A 79 -6.56 -17.39 -17.07
CA SER A 79 -6.25 -17.56 -18.51
C SER A 79 -6.50 -18.99 -19.04
N TYR A 80 -6.73 -19.97 -18.15
CA TYR A 80 -7.10 -21.35 -18.48
C TYR A 80 -8.60 -21.70 -18.31
N SER A 81 -9.47 -20.79 -17.87
CA SER A 81 -10.91 -21.08 -17.70
C SER A 81 -11.79 -20.21 -18.61
N GLN A 82 -12.60 -20.87 -19.43
CA GLN A 82 -13.51 -20.29 -20.42
C GLN A 82 -14.71 -19.57 -19.78
N GLU A 83 -15.15 -18.52 -20.48
CA GLU A 83 -16.49 -17.93 -20.51
C GLU A 83 -17.03 -17.26 -19.22
N GLY A 84 -16.99 -15.93 -19.23
CA GLY A 84 -18.26 -15.18 -19.24
C GLY A 84 -18.86 -14.74 -17.91
N GLU A 85 -18.09 -14.26 -16.94
CA GLU A 85 -18.62 -13.37 -15.90
C GLU A 85 -17.69 -12.17 -15.70
N SER A 86 -18.20 -10.96 -15.97
CA SER A 86 -17.53 -9.72 -15.63
C SER A 86 -17.66 -9.47 -14.14
N ILE A 87 -16.70 -9.97 -13.36
CA ILE A 87 -16.58 -9.61 -11.95
C ILE A 87 -16.10 -8.16 -11.90
N THR A 88 -16.98 -7.23 -11.50
CA THR A 88 -16.60 -5.86 -11.16
C THR A 88 -15.82 -5.91 -9.85
N TYR A 89 -14.50 -6.09 -9.93
CA TYR A 89 -13.62 -5.88 -8.79
C TYR A 89 -13.64 -4.40 -8.45
N GLU A 90 -14.24 -4.00 -7.33
CA GLU A 90 -13.93 -2.71 -6.72
C GLU A 90 -12.42 -2.73 -6.39
N ASN A 91 -11.64 -2.03 -7.20
CA ASN A 91 -10.20 -2.22 -7.32
C ASN A 91 -9.43 -1.35 -6.31
N ASP A 92 -9.95 -1.18 -5.10
CA ASP A 92 -9.26 -0.45 -4.03
C ASP A 92 -8.74 -1.41 -2.97
N ASP A 93 -7.48 -1.85 -3.16
CA ASP A 93 -6.81 -2.75 -2.22
C ASP A 93 -6.61 -2.11 -0.83
N PHE A 94 -6.76 -0.78 -0.70
CA PHE A 94 -6.55 -0.03 0.53
C PHE A 94 -7.83 0.25 1.33
N ALA A 95 -9.01 -0.02 0.77
CA ALA A 95 -10.28 0.39 1.38
C ALA A 95 -10.47 -0.10 2.83
N GLU A 96 -10.00 -1.31 3.17
CA GLU A 96 -10.11 -1.82 4.54
C GLU A 96 -9.19 -1.12 5.56
N TYR A 97 -8.21 -0.35 5.08
CA TYR A 97 -7.22 0.37 5.90
C TYR A 97 -7.48 1.88 5.94
N ASP A 98 -8.59 2.35 5.36
CA ASP A 98 -8.90 3.79 5.31
C ASP A 98 -9.01 4.39 6.72
N ASP A 99 -9.57 3.65 7.68
CA ASP A 99 -9.64 4.07 9.08
C ASP A 99 -8.25 4.17 9.73
N ASP A 100 -7.38 3.18 9.52
CA ASP A 100 -6.01 3.16 10.05
C ASP A 100 -5.17 4.30 9.48
N ILE A 101 -5.27 4.53 8.16
CA ILE A 101 -4.61 5.62 7.44
C ILE A 101 -5.11 6.97 7.95
N SER A 102 -6.42 7.11 8.15
CA SER A 102 -7.04 8.35 8.63
C SER A 102 -6.64 8.66 10.07
N GLU A 103 -6.64 7.64 10.94
CA GLU A 103 -6.20 7.77 12.33
C GLU A 103 -4.71 8.09 12.41
N TRP A 104 -3.88 7.45 11.58
CA TRP A 104 -2.46 7.77 11.48
C TRP A 104 -2.26 9.22 11.07
N LYS A 105 -2.96 9.70 10.03
CA LYS A 105 -2.91 11.10 9.60
C LYS A 105 -3.37 12.04 10.70
N ARG A 106 -4.41 11.69 11.45
CA ARG A 106 -4.89 12.51 12.57
C ARG A 106 -3.82 12.65 13.66
N ARG A 107 -3.10 11.57 13.96
CA ARG A 107 -2.02 11.56 14.97
C ARG A 107 -0.75 12.27 14.50
N ASN A 108 -0.44 12.20 13.21
CA ASN A 108 0.81 12.72 12.63
C ASN A 108 0.62 14.04 11.86
N GLY A 109 -0.62 14.52 11.72
CA GLY A 109 -1.05 15.57 10.81
C GLY A 109 -1.85 16.71 11.45
N GLN A 110 -1.42 17.23 12.60
CA GLN A 110 -1.40 18.69 12.77
C GLN A 110 -0.03 19.25 12.33
N SER A 111 0.35 19.00 11.07
CA SER A 111 1.28 19.90 10.37
C SER A 111 0.41 20.84 9.53
N VAL A 112 -0.09 21.89 10.19
CA VAL A 112 -0.85 22.97 9.58
C VAL A 112 0.12 23.83 8.76
N MET A 113 0.19 23.65 7.43
CA MET A 113 0.73 24.65 6.48
C MET A 113 0.25 24.26 5.07
N LEU A 114 -0.54 25.03 4.30
CA LEU A 114 -1.10 26.36 4.46
C LEU A 114 -2.47 26.38 3.76
N THR A 115 -3.55 26.60 4.50
CA THR A 115 -4.59 27.49 3.97
C THR A 115 -3.96 28.87 3.85
N VAL A 116 -3.20 29.13 2.78
CA VAL A 116 -3.15 30.50 2.27
C VAL A 116 -4.54 30.71 1.73
N ASP A 117 -5.44 31.22 2.57
CA ASP A 117 -6.63 31.88 2.07
C ASP A 117 -6.13 33.20 1.46
N PRO A 118 -6.12 33.35 0.12
CA PRO A 118 -5.61 34.55 -0.52
C PRO A 118 -6.47 35.79 -0.23
N TYR A 119 -7.61 35.63 0.47
CA TYR A 119 -8.56 36.71 0.78
C TYR A 119 -8.51 37.21 2.23
N ARG A 120 -7.53 36.80 3.04
CA ARG A 120 -7.34 37.40 4.38
C ARG A 120 -6.86 38.85 4.23
N LYS A 121 -7.81 39.78 4.03
CA LYS A 121 -7.55 41.22 4.07
C LYS A 121 -6.87 41.53 5.39
N ARG A 122 -5.70 42.17 5.33
CA ARG A 122 -5.09 42.79 6.49
C ARG A 122 -6.01 43.95 6.89
N GLU A 123 -6.84 43.74 7.90
CA GLU A 123 -7.44 44.86 8.59
C GLU A 123 -6.31 45.59 9.31
N GLN A 124 -6.10 46.82 8.86
CA GLN A 124 -5.14 47.76 9.40
C GLN A 124 -5.58 48.15 10.81
N SER A 125 -4.63 48.25 11.74
CA SER A 125 -4.72 49.23 12.82
C SER A 125 -3.33 49.68 13.24
#